data_AF-A0A4R0YUM8-F1
#
_entry.id   AF-A0A4R0YUM8-F1
#
_cell.length_a   1.000
_cell.length_b   1.000
_cell.length_c   1.000
_cell.angle_alpha   90.00
_cell.angle_beta   90.00
_cell.angle_gamma   90.00
#
_symmetry.space_group_name_H-M   'P 1'
#
loop_
_entity.id
_entity.type
_entity.pdbx_description
1 polymer ?
#
loop_
_entity_poly.entity_id
_entity_poly.type
_entity_poly.pdbx_seq_one_letter_code
_entity_poly.pdbx_strand_id
1 'polypeptide(L)'
;MSQPDAAATAVTQLLVVARGLVELTDRAVSDSELSRAAADVLVFAARQGARLVEEVVSARSHDQADANTFVQCASSNDLDRAYSDLECLAEAAGMIRAHGIGSQYRAHLAYLMRYAAESACHALERANRSMDSAEADSVGADPARERARG
;
A
#
# COMPACT_ATOMS: atom_id res chain seq x y z
N MET A 1 23.62 8.15 14.58
CA MET A 1 22.44 7.26 14.55
C MET A 1 21.40 7.96 13.70
N SER A 2 21.36 7.63 12.40
CA SER A 2 20.28 8.08 11.52
C SER A 2 19.00 7.45 12.03
N GLN A 3 17.97 8.25 12.32
CA GLN A 3 16.65 7.69 12.64
C GLN A 3 16.19 6.90 11.40
N PRO A 4 15.70 5.65 11.56
CA PRO A 4 15.05 4.96 10.46
C PRO A 4 13.93 5.87 9.94
N ASP A 5 13.87 6.06 8.63
CA ASP A 5 12.85 6.91 8.01
C ASP A 5 11.47 6.43 8.48
N ALA A 6 10.75 7.31 9.19
CA ALA A 6 9.44 6.99 9.74
C ALA A 6 8.48 6.55 8.62
N ALA A 7 8.68 7.06 7.40
CA ALA A 7 7.96 6.64 6.21
C ALA A 7 8.27 5.19 5.81
N ALA A 8 9.54 4.76 5.83
CA ALA A 8 9.91 3.38 5.50
C ALA A 8 9.32 2.37 6.51
N THR A 9 9.33 2.73 7.80
CA THR A 9 8.70 1.92 8.85
C THR A 9 7.18 1.81 8.65
N ALA A 10 6.52 2.92 8.28
CA ALA A 10 5.09 2.94 7.99
C ALA A 10 4.73 2.10 6.75
N VAL A 11 5.55 2.12 5.70
CA VAL A 11 5.38 1.27 4.51
C VAL A 11 5.53 -0.22 4.86
N THR A 12 6.46 -0.56 5.75
CA THR A 12 6.60 -1.94 6.24
C THR A 12 5.35 -2.41 7.00
N GLN A 13 4.74 -1.54 7.82
CA GLN A 13 3.49 -1.86 8.52
C GLN A 13 2.31 -1.96 7.55
N LEU A 14 2.23 -1.07 6.56
CA LEU A 14 1.26 -1.11 5.47
C LEU A 14 1.35 -2.42 4.68
N LEU A 15 2.55 -2.95 4.45
CA LEU A 15 2.75 -4.25 3.80
C LEU A 15 2.13 -5.41 4.58
N VAL A 16 2.23 -5.39 5.91
CA VAL A 16 1.58 -6.40 6.75
C VAL A 16 0.06 -6.32 6.61
N VAL A 17 -0.50 -5.10 6.60
CA VAL A 17 -1.93 -4.88 6.38
C VAL A 17 -2.38 -5.34 5.00
N ALA A 18 -1.64 -4.98 3.94
CA ALA A 18 -1.96 -5.35 2.57
C ALA A 18 -1.93 -6.87 2.34
N ARG A 19 -0.94 -7.57 2.90
CA ARG A 19 -0.89 -9.04 2.87
C ARG A 19 -2.07 -9.67 3.61
N GLY A 20 -2.43 -9.12 4.76
CA GLY A 20 -3.63 -9.54 5.49
C GLY A 20 -4.92 -9.31 4.70
N LEU A 21 -5.02 -8.20 3.96
CA LEU A 21 -6.14 -7.92 3.06
C LEU A 21 -6.23 -8.92 1.91
N VAL A 22 -5.10 -9.31 1.31
CA VAL A 22 -5.06 -10.37 0.28
C VAL A 22 -5.60 -11.68 0.85
N GLU A 23 -5.08 -12.13 2.00
CA GLU A 23 -5.55 -13.38 2.63
C GLU A 23 -7.04 -13.34 2.99
N LEU A 24 -7.49 -12.22 3.56
CA LEU A 24 -8.91 -12.03 3.91
C LEU A 24 -9.79 -12.04 2.67
N THR A 25 -9.35 -11.42 1.58
CA THR A 25 -10.06 -11.38 0.30
C THR A 25 -10.12 -12.76 -0.34
N ASP A 26 -9.02 -13.52 -0.33
CA ASP A 26 -9.00 -14.88 -0.86
C ASP A 26 -9.95 -15.80 -0.10
N ARG A 27 -9.95 -15.73 1.24
CA ARG A 27 -10.89 -16.49 2.07
C ARG A 27 -12.34 -16.08 1.80
N ALA A 28 -12.59 -14.77 1.78
CA ALA A 28 -13.88 -14.14 1.49
C ALA A 28 -14.49 -14.57 0.14
N VAL A 29 -13.64 -14.77 -0.88
CA VAL A 29 -14.06 -15.17 -2.22
C VAL A 29 -14.20 -16.69 -2.35
N SER A 30 -13.36 -17.46 -1.64
CA SER A 30 -13.43 -18.93 -1.61
C SER A 30 -14.66 -19.46 -0.86
N ASP A 31 -15.13 -18.72 0.14
CA ASP A 31 -16.35 -19.04 0.85
C ASP A 31 -17.55 -18.67 -0.04
N SER A 32 -18.45 -19.63 -0.27
CA SER A 32 -19.59 -19.44 -1.19
C SER A 32 -20.46 -18.23 -0.82
N GLU A 33 -20.38 -17.79 0.43
CA GLU A 33 -21.01 -16.59 0.94
C GLU A 33 -19.99 -15.66 1.60
N LEU A 34 -19.70 -14.54 0.93
CA LEU A 34 -18.96 -13.44 1.54
C LEU A 34 -19.91 -12.84 2.56
N SER A 35 -19.65 -13.11 3.84
CA SER A 35 -20.50 -12.56 4.88
C SER A 35 -20.46 -11.04 4.87
N ARG A 36 -21.58 -10.40 5.22
CA ARG A 36 -21.66 -8.95 5.37
C ARG A 36 -20.59 -8.41 6.33
N ALA A 37 -20.29 -9.16 7.38
CA ALA A 37 -19.25 -8.82 8.36
C ALA A 37 -17.85 -8.83 7.74
N ALA A 38 -17.53 -9.82 6.91
CA ALA A 38 -16.25 -9.87 6.21
C ALA A 38 -16.11 -8.71 5.19
N ALA A 39 -17.21 -8.37 4.50
CA ALA A 39 -17.23 -7.17 3.65
C ALA A 39 -16.99 -5.88 4.46
N ASP A 40 -17.60 -5.72 5.64
CA ASP A 40 -17.36 -4.56 6.51
C ASP A 40 -15.90 -4.48 6.99
N VAL A 41 -15.29 -5.60 7.36
CA VAL A 41 -13.87 -5.65 7.74
C VAL A 41 -12.98 -5.26 6.56
N LEU A 42 -13.25 -5.76 5.35
CA LEU A 42 -12.49 -5.42 4.16
C LEU A 42 -12.61 -3.94 3.81
N VAL A 43 -13.82 -3.37 3.84
CA VAL A 43 -14.04 -1.93 3.65
C VAL A 43 -13.24 -1.11 4.65
N PHE A 44 -13.32 -1.48 5.94
CA PHE A 44 -12.61 -0.77 6.99
C PHE A 44 -11.09 -0.84 6.81
N ALA A 45 -10.55 -2.06 6.66
CA ALA A 45 -9.12 -2.28 6.58
C ALA A 45 -8.52 -1.65 5.31
N ALA A 46 -9.21 -1.72 4.16
CA ALA A 46 -8.78 -1.08 2.93
C ALA A 46 -8.73 0.44 3.06
N ARG A 47 -9.76 1.08 3.64
CA ARG A 47 -9.77 2.54 3.89
C ARG A 47 -8.70 2.97 4.90
N GLN A 48 -8.46 2.18 5.96
CA GLN A 48 -7.37 2.49 6.89
C GLN A 48 -6.01 2.36 6.18
N GLY A 49 -5.84 1.36 5.31
CA GLY A 49 -4.65 1.26 4.47
C GLY A 49 -4.47 2.48 3.57
N ALA A 50 -5.50 2.91 2.85
CA ALA A 50 -5.46 4.08 1.98
C ALA A 50 -5.07 5.34 2.75
N ARG A 51 -5.68 5.57 3.92
CA ARG A 51 -5.34 6.68 4.81
C ARG A 51 -3.87 6.63 5.27
N LEU A 52 -3.36 5.46 5.63
CA LEU A 52 -1.96 5.30 6.02
C LEU A 52 -1.01 5.61 4.85
N VAL A 53 -1.39 5.29 3.61
CA VAL A 53 -0.63 5.70 2.41
C VAL A 53 -0.63 7.22 2.26
N GLU A 54 -1.77 7.90 2.45
CA GLU A 54 -1.85 9.37 2.43
C GLU A 54 -0.96 10.00 3.52
N GLU A 55 -0.93 9.41 4.72
CA GLU A 55 -0.08 9.87 5.83
C GLU A 55 1.40 9.74 5.48
N VAL A 56 1.81 8.65 4.82
CA VAL A 56 3.18 8.46 4.31
C VAL A 56 3.52 9.49 3.24
N VAL A 57 2.64 9.69 2.25
CA VAL A 57 2.85 10.69 1.19
C VAL A 57 2.98 12.08 1.79
N SER A 58 2.08 12.45 2.70
CA SER A 58 2.07 13.75 3.38
C SER A 58 3.33 14.00 4.20
N ALA A 59 3.85 12.96 4.88
CA ALA A 59 5.09 13.05 5.63
C ALA A 59 6.30 13.29 4.70
N ARG A 60 6.33 12.66 3.52
CA ARG A 60 7.44 12.80 2.56
C ARG A 60 7.35 14.05 1.69
N SER A 61 6.18 14.67 1.61
CA SER A 61 5.95 15.91 0.86
C SER A 61 5.75 17.13 1.77
N HIS A 62 6.21 17.07 3.03
CA HIS A 62 5.95 18.12 4.02
C HIS A 62 6.61 19.47 3.67
N ASP A 63 7.81 19.43 3.10
CA ASP A 63 8.50 20.60 2.52
C ASP A 63 8.39 20.57 0.99
N GLN A 64 8.28 21.74 0.36
CA GLN A 64 8.29 21.92 -1.09
C GLN A 64 9.53 21.30 -1.77
N ALA A 65 10.70 21.41 -1.15
CA ALA A 65 11.94 20.84 -1.69
C ALA A 65 11.91 19.31 -1.70
N ASP A 66 11.43 18.72 -0.60
CA ASP A 66 11.28 17.27 -0.45
C ASP A 66 10.15 16.73 -1.33
N ALA A 67 9.05 17.47 -1.47
CA ALA A 67 7.93 17.12 -2.34
C ALA A 67 8.35 17.01 -3.81
N ASN A 68 9.12 17.98 -4.32
CA ASN A 68 9.63 17.94 -5.70
C ASN A 68 10.55 16.73 -5.94
N THR A 69 11.36 16.38 -4.94
CA THR A 69 12.25 15.22 -4.99
C THR A 69 11.45 13.92 -4.93
N PHE A 70 10.47 13.84 -4.04
CA PHE A 70 9.62 12.68 -3.82
C PHE A 70 8.75 12.35 -5.04
N VAL A 71 8.12 13.34 -5.68
CA VAL A 71 7.30 13.15 -6.90
C VAL A 71 8.11 12.52 -8.04
N GLN A 72 9.43 12.71 -8.06
CA GLN A 72 10.32 12.11 -9.06
C GLN A 72 10.79 10.70 -8.67
N CYS A 73 10.57 10.26 -7.43
CA CYS A 73 10.91 8.92 -6.97
C CYS A 73 9.91 7.88 -7.48
N ALA A 74 10.42 6.70 -7.87
CA ALA A 74 9.58 5.55 -8.24
C ALA A 74 8.58 5.17 -7.13
N SER A 75 8.98 5.33 -5.86
CA SER A 75 8.12 5.08 -4.71
C SER A 75 6.86 5.96 -4.66
N SER A 76 6.87 7.17 -5.25
CA SER A 76 5.67 8.02 -5.27
C SER A 76 4.56 7.41 -6.13
N ASN A 77 4.90 7.01 -7.36
CA ASN A 77 3.95 6.37 -8.26
C ASN A 77 3.42 5.04 -7.70
N ASP A 78 4.27 4.28 -7.00
CA ASP A 78 3.86 3.04 -6.35
C ASP A 78 2.93 3.29 -5.15
N LEU A 79 3.15 4.35 -4.37
CA LEU A 79 2.25 4.75 -3.28
C LEU A 79 0.90 5.26 -3.82
N ASP A 80 0.89 6.09 -4.86
CA ASP A 80 -0.35 6.56 -5.50
C ASP A 80 -1.18 5.39 -6.05
N ARG A 81 -0.51 4.38 -6.61
CA ARG A 81 -1.16 3.16 -7.08
C ARG A 81 -1.71 2.34 -5.91
N ALA A 82 -0.92 2.14 -4.86
CA ALA A 82 -1.38 1.43 -3.67
C ALA A 82 -2.62 2.09 -3.04
N TYR A 83 -2.63 3.42 -2.97
CA TYR A 83 -3.79 4.19 -2.52
C TYR A 83 -5.03 3.90 -3.38
N SER A 84 -4.90 4.04 -4.69
CA SER A 84 -6.00 3.86 -5.64
C SER A 84 -6.56 2.44 -5.61
N ASP A 85 -5.68 1.44 -5.51
CA ASP A 85 -6.07 0.03 -5.42
C ASP A 85 -6.78 -0.27 -4.08
N LEU A 86 -6.34 0.33 -2.96
CA LEU A 86 -7.01 0.18 -1.66
C LEU A 86 -8.40 0.83 -1.64
N GLU A 87 -8.56 2.01 -2.22
CA GLU A 87 -9.89 2.63 -2.38
C GLU A 87 -10.81 1.78 -3.28
N CYS A 88 -10.28 1.24 -4.39
CA CYS A 88 -11.03 0.35 -5.28
C CYS A 88 -11.49 -0.94 -4.55
N LEU A 89 -10.61 -1.53 -3.74
CA LEU A 89 -10.94 -2.68 -2.88
C LEU A 89 -12.08 -2.33 -1.91
N ALA A 90 -12.00 -1.16 -1.26
CA ALA A 90 -13.02 -0.70 -0.33
C ALA A 90 -14.38 -0.47 -1.03
N GLU A 91 -14.39 0.12 -2.22
CA GLU A 91 -15.61 0.31 -3.01
C GLU A 91 -16.23 -1.03 -3.41
N ALA A 92 -15.43 -1.95 -3.96
CA ALA A 92 -15.91 -3.27 -4.38
C ALA A 92 -16.48 -4.08 -3.20
N ALA A 93 -15.81 -4.08 -2.05
CA ALA A 93 -16.32 -4.69 -0.83
C ALA A 93 -17.62 -4.00 -0.34
N GLY A 94 -17.68 -2.67 -0.44
CA GLY A 94 -18.87 -1.88 -0.11
C GLY A 94 -20.08 -2.19 -1.00
N MET A 95 -19.86 -2.47 -2.30
CA MET A 95 -20.91 -2.90 -3.22
C MET A 95 -21.46 -4.28 -2.84
N ILE A 96 -20.62 -5.23 -2.46
CA ILE A 96 -21.08 -6.54 -1.97
C ILE A 96 -21.90 -6.37 -0.69
N ARG A 97 -21.45 -5.49 0.23
CA ARG A 97 -22.19 -5.17 1.45
C ARG A 97 -23.58 -4.59 1.16
N ALA A 98 -23.69 -3.64 0.24
CA ALA A 98 -24.92 -2.91 -0.03
C ALA A 98 -25.98 -3.74 -0.76
N HIS A 99 -25.55 -4.62 -1.67
CA HIS A 99 -26.46 -5.33 -2.59
C HIS A 99 -26.68 -6.81 -2.25
N GLY A 100 -25.94 -7.37 -1.29
CA GLY A 100 -26.09 -8.76 -0.87
C GLY A 100 -25.67 -9.80 -1.93
N ILE A 101 -25.91 -11.07 -1.63
CA ILE A 101 -25.34 -12.25 -2.31
C ILE A 101 -25.99 -12.54 -3.70
N GLY A 102 -27.06 -11.82 -4.06
CA GLY A 102 -27.81 -12.03 -5.31
C GLY A 102 -27.34 -11.22 -6.52
N SER A 103 -26.14 -10.66 -6.54
CA SER A 103 -25.70 -9.84 -7.67
C SER A 103 -24.98 -10.69 -8.73
N GLN A 104 -25.52 -10.68 -9.94
CA GLN A 104 -24.87 -11.13 -11.19
C GLN A 104 -23.41 -10.64 -11.38
N TYR A 105 -22.99 -9.64 -10.59
CA TYR A 105 -21.65 -9.07 -10.57
C TYR A 105 -20.74 -9.59 -9.44
N ARG A 106 -21.21 -10.49 -8.56
CA ARG A 106 -20.45 -10.97 -7.39
C ARG A 106 -19.09 -11.54 -7.77
N ALA A 107 -19.02 -12.40 -8.78
CA ALA A 107 -17.76 -12.97 -9.25
C ALA A 107 -16.82 -11.90 -9.81
N HIS A 108 -17.36 -10.88 -10.47
CA HIS A 108 -16.59 -9.76 -10.99
C HIS A 108 -16.05 -8.87 -9.87
N LEU A 109 -16.87 -8.54 -8.86
CA LEU A 109 -16.44 -7.77 -7.68
C LEU A 109 -15.40 -8.54 -6.87
N ALA A 110 -15.58 -9.84 -6.67
CA ALA A 110 -14.60 -10.71 -6.04
C ALA A 110 -13.25 -10.70 -6.77
N TYR A 111 -13.28 -10.80 -8.10
CA TYR A 111 -12.08 -10.67 -8.92
C TYR A 111 -11.41 -9.29 -8.77
N LEU A 112 -12.18 -8.20 -8.81
CA LEU A 112 -11.66 -6.85 -8.63
C LEU A 112 -11.04 -6.65 -7.25
N MET A 113 -11.70 -7.13 -6.20
CA MET A 113 -11.16 -7.07 -4.84
C MET A 113 -9.83 -7.79 -4.73
N ARG A 114 -9.75 -9.02 -5.26
CA ARG A 114 -8.51 -9.80 -5.22
C ARG A 114 -7.40 -9.11 -6.01
N TYR A 115 -7.69 -8.70 -7.24
CA TYR A 115 -6.73 -7.99 -8.08
C TYR A 115 -6.24 -6.69 -7.42
N ALA A 116 -7.14 -5.91 -6.84
CA ALA A 116 -6.81 -4.67 -6.15
C ALA A 116 -5.93 -4.93 -4.91
N ALA A 117 -6.26 -5.93 -4.09
CA ALA A 117 -5.46 -6.31 -2.93
C ALA A 117 -4.04 -6.77 -3.34
N GLU A 118 -3.93 -7.63 -4.36
CA GLU A 118 -2.64 -8.11 -4.89
C GLU A 118 -1.82 -6.97 -5.51
N SER A 119 -2.45 -6.11 -6.32
CA SER A 119 -1.82 -4.95 -6.96
C SER A 119 -1.31 -3.94 -5.93
N ALA A 120 -2.12 -3.64 -4.90
CA ALA A 120 -1.71 -2.77 -3.79
C ALA A 120 -0.52 -3.36 -3.02
N CYS A 121 -0.55 -4.65 -2.71
CA CYS A 121 0.56 -5.33 -2.04
C CYS A 121 1.85 -5.23 -2.87
N HIS A 122 1.80 -5.54 -4.16
CA HIS A 122 2.98 -5.44 -5.02
C HIS A 122 3.49 -4.02 -5.20
N ALA A 123 2.60 -3.02 -5.24
CA ALA A 123 2.98 -1.62 -5.29
C ALA A 123 3.72 -1.21 -4.01
N LEU A 124 3.20 -1.57 -2.84
CA LEU A 124 3.87 -1.34 -1.56
C LEU A 124 5.23 -2.08 -1.47
N GLU A 125 5.34 -3.29 -2.03
CA GLU A 125 6.61 -4.04 -2.05
C GLU A 125 7.67 -3.38 -2.93
N ARG A 126 7.26 -2.75 -4.03
CA ARG A 126 8.16 -1.95 -4.86
C ARG A 126 8.53 -0.64 -4.17
N ALA A 127 7.56 0.05 -3.56
CA ALA A 127 7.80 1.26 -2.80
C ALA A 127 8.81 1.02 -1.66
N ASN A 128 8.62 -0.05 -0.87
CA ASN A 128 9.53 -0.41 0.22
C ASN A 128 10.95 -0.66 -0.29
N ARG A 129 11.11 -1.48 -1.34
CA ARG A 129 12.43 -1.74 -1.93
C ARG A 129 13.10 -0.47 -2.46
N SER A 130 12.33 0.42 -3.07
CA SER A 130 12.85 1.70 -3.58
C SER A 130 13.30 2.61 -2.43
N MET A 131 12.61 2.59 -1.30
CA MET A 131 12.99 3.35 -0.11
C MET A 131 14.26 2.77 0.55
N ASP A 132 14.34 1.44 0.69
CA ASP A 132 15.52 0.76 1.24
C ASP A 132 16.79 1.01 0.38
N SER A 133 16.63 1.08 -0.96
CA SER A 133 17.74 1.33 -1.88
C SER A 133 18.25 2.77 -1.82
N ALA A 134 17.34 3.74 -1.68
CA ALA A 134 17.70 5.15 -1.53
C ALA A 134 18.47 5.42 -0.23
N GLU A 135 18.15 4.69 0.84
CA GLU A 135 18.88 4.78 2.11
C GLU A 135 20.29 4.19 1.99
N ALA A 136 20.47 3.08 1.26
CA ALA A 136 21.77 2.47 1.01
C ALA A 136 22.72 3.38 0.21
N ASP A 137 22.21 4.08 -0.81
CA ASP A 137 23.00 5.03 -1.62
C ASP A 137 23.44 6.26 -0.80
N SER A 138 22.62 6.70 0.16
CA SER A 138 22.96 7.81 1.05
C SER A 138 24.10 7.48 2.03
N VAL A 139 24.24 6.21 2.44
CA VAL A 139 25.31 5.72 3.32
C VAL A 139 26.61 5.44 2.55
N GLY A 140 26.52 5.16 1.24
CA GLY A 140 27.67 4.96 0.35
C GLY A 140 28.35 6.26 -0.07
N ALA A 141 27.63 7.38 -0.07
CA ALA A 141 28.11 8.69 -0.53
C ALA A 141 28.82 9.53 0.56
N ASP A 142 29.50 8.91 1.52
CA ASP A 142 30.36 9.64 2.46
C ASP A 142 31.73 9.95 1.82
N PRO A 143 31.99 11.20 1.38
CA PRO A 143 33.26 11.57 0.74
C PRO A 143 34.46 11.45 1.70
N ALA A 144 34.23 11.25 3.01
CA ALA A 144 35.29 11.00 3.98
C ALA A 144 35.91 9.59 3.83
N ARG A 145 35.16 8.60 3.31
CA ARG A 145 35.67 7.23 3.11
C ARG A 145 36.46 7.05 1.82
N GLU A 146 36.17 7.84 0.80
CA GLU A 146 36.90 7.77 -0.48
C GLU A 146 38.31 8.38 -0.37
N ARG A 147 38.53 9.33 0.55
CA ARG A 147 39.87 9.84 0.90
C ARG A 147 40.74 8.86 1.69
N ALA A 148 40.16 7.80 2.26
CA ALA A 148 40.88 6.78 3.01
C ALA A 148 41.28 5.54 2.17
N ARG A 149 40.91 5.52 0.88
CA ARG A 149 41.26 4.45 -0.08
C ARG A 149 42.19 4.92 -1.19
N GLY A 150 43.03 5.93 -0.90
CA GLY A 150 44.14 6.34 -1.77
C GLY A 150 45.02 5.16 -2.18
#